data_AF-A0AAE0J7C3-F1
#
_entry.id   AF-A0AAE0J7C3-F1
#
_cell.length_a   1.000
_cell.length_b   1.000
_cell.length_c   1.000
_cell.angle_alpha   90.00
_cell.angle_beta   90.00
_cell.angle_gamma   90.00
#
_symmetry.space_group_name_H-M   'P 1'
#
loop_
_entity.id
_entity.type
_entity.pdbx_description
1 polymer ?
#
loop_
_entity_poly.entity_id
_entity_poly.type
_entity_poly.pdbx_seq_one_letter_code
_entity_poly.pdbx_strand_id
1 'polypeptide(L)'
;MPESCKLRASPLHSPVQYAKQVTDQERPTRIWFGTLTFGMGLTIPDDEYQLCMELARPGYVALGLTNDLYSWDKERQAAERQGQDYVFNAIWVIMRERGVGEVEAKATCSEIVREYIEEYCGTVERTKNDPALSKDLRAYVEAVLFSIVGNLVWSIYCPRYRVGI
;
A
#
# COMPACT_ATOMS: atom_id res chain seq x y z
N MET A 1 14.36 -21.14 -13.49
CA MET A 1 13.13 -20.55 -12.90
C MET A 1 13.57 -19.71 -11.71
N PRO A 2 13.50 -18.36 -11.74
CA PRO A 2 14.05 -17.55 -10.66
C PRO A 2 13.13 -17.64 -9.44
N GLU A 3 13.74 -17.63 -8.24
CA GLU A 3 13.09 -17.74 -6.93
C GLU A 3 12.05 -16.64 -6.63
N SER A 4 11.92 -15.64 -7.51
CA SER A 4 11.01 -14.49 -7.38
C SER A 4 9.51 -14.84 -7.39
N CYS A 5 9.15 -16.08 -7.73
CA CYS A 5 7.77 -16.58 -7.70
C CYS A 5 7.37 -17.13 -6.31
N LYS A 6 8.33 -17.44 -5.43
CA LYS A 6 8.07 -18.11 -4.14
C LYS A 6 7.60 -17.17 -3.03
N LEU A 7 7.81 -15.85 -3.12
CA LEU A 7 7.38 -14.90 -2.10
C LEU A 7 5.85 -14.74 -1.99
N ARG A 8 5.07 -15.21 -2.98
CA ARG A 8 3.59 -15.19 -2.98
C ARG A 8 2.94 -16.51 -2.54
N ALA A 9 3.73 -17.51 -2.12
CA ALA A 9 3.25 -18.90 -2.03
C ALA A 9 2.86 -19.38 -0.62
N SER A 10 3.03 -18.57 0.43
CA SER A 10 2.63 -18.96 1.79
C SER A 10 1.36 -18.22 2.21
N PRO A 11 0.31 -18.93 2.66
CA PRO A 11 -0.89 -18.27 3.18
C PRO A 11 -0.50 -17.48 4.42
N LEU A 12 -0.76 -16.17 4.37
CA LEU A 12 -0.55 -15.27 5.50
C LEU A 12 -1.67 -15.47 6.50
N HIS A 13 -1.31 -15.53 7.77
CA HIS A 13 -2.25 -15.82 8.85
C HIS A 13 -2.64 -14.58 9.68
N SER A 14 -2.02 -13.41 9.44
CA SER A 14 -2.44 -12.15 10.08
C SER A 14 -2.32 -10.90 9.19
N PRO A 15 -3.18 -9.89 9.35
CA PRO A 15 -3.11 -8.57 8.73
C PRO A 15 -1.82 -7.83 9.02
N VAL A 16 -1.19 -8.05 10.19
CA VAL A 16 0.10 -7.45 10.52
C VAL A 16 1.21 -8.05 9.65
N GLN A 17 1.21 -9.37 9.47
CA GLN A 17 2.13 -10.04 8.54
C GLN A 17 1.86 -9.62 7.10
N TYR A 18 0.60 -9.45 6.73
CA TYR A 18 0.20 -8.97 5.42
C TYR A 18 0.65 -7.53 5.16
N ALA A 19 0.37 -6.59 6.06
CA ALA A 19 0.80 -5.20 5.97
C ALA A 19 2.33 -5.10 5.91
N LYS A 20 3.03 -5.90 6.72
CA LYS A 20 4.49 -6.03 6.63
C LYS A 20 4.91 -6.54 5.25
N GLN A 21 4.24 -7.54 4.67
CA GLN A 21 4.56 -8.02 3.33
C GLN A 21 4.19 -7.02 2.23
N VAL A 22 3.18 -6.17 2.42
CA VAL A 22 2.86 -5.05 1.51
C VAL A 22 4.00 -4.02 1.53
N THR A 23 4.58 -3.72 2.70
CA THR A 23 5.73 -2.79 2.80
C THR A 23 7.06 -3.40 2.39
N ASP A 24 7.27 -4.66 2.77
CA ASP A 24 8.52 -5.43 2.55
C ASP A 24 8.58 -5.98 1.12
N GLN A 25 7.50 -5.87 0.35
CA GLN A 25 7.58 -5.92 -1.10
C GLN A 25 8.39 -4.71 -1.57
N GLU A 26 9.71 -4.85 -1.55
CA GLU A 26 10.63 -3.79 -1.95
C GLU A 26 10.38 -3.30 -3.38
N ARG A 27 9.75 -4.11 -4.24
CA ARG A 27 9.59 -3.81 -5.67
C ARG A 27 8.59 -2.68 -5.96
N PRO A 28 7.30 -2.74 -5.54
CA PRO A 28 6.38 -1.61 -5.70
C PRO A 28 6.89 -0.33 -5.04
N THR A 29 7.41 -0.42 -3.81
CA THR A 29 7.94 0.71 -3.05
C THR A 29 9.12 1.38 -3.76
N ARG A 30 10.11 0.61 -4.22
CA ARG A 30 11.27 1.14 -4.97
C ARG A 30 10.88 1.72 -6.33
N ILE A 31 9.95 1.10 -7.05
CA ILE A 31 9.44 1.63 -8.33
C ILE A 31 8.74 2.97 -8.10
N TRP A 32 7.89 3.07 -7.07
CA TRP A 32 7.19 4.31 -6.76
C TRP A 32 8.13 5.41 -6.28
N PHE A 33 9.10 5.08 -5.42
CA PHE A 33 10.17 5.99 -5.02
C PHE A 33 10.87 6.58 -6.23
N GLY A 34 11.37 5.73 -7.14
CA GLY A 34 12.04 6.18 -8.36
C GLY A 34 11.13 6.99 -9.29
N THR A 35 9.85 6.65 -9.36
CA THR A 35 8.87 7.38 -10.18
C THR A 35 8.65 8.79 -9.65
N LEU A 36 8.46 8.94 -8.33
CA LEU A 36 8.27 10.24 -7.69
C LEU A 36 9.54 11.10 -7.77
N THR A 37 10.70 10.54 -7.42
CA THR A 37 11.96 11.29 -7.42
C THR A 37 12.35 11.72 -8.83
N PHE A 38 12.21 10.85 -9.83
CA PHE A 38 12.45 11.22 -11.23
C PHE A 38 11.44 12.24 -11.73
N GLY A 39 10.14 12.00 -11.51
CA GLY A 39 9.06 12.86 -12.03
C GLY A 39 9.06 14.27 -11.43
N MET A 40 9.51 14.42 -10.19
CA MET A 40 9.59 15.70 -9.48
C MET A 40 11.00 16.30 -9.44
N GLY A 41 12.01 15.61 -9.97
CA GLY A 41 13.41 16.06 -9.92
C GLY A 41 14.00 16.11 -8.51
N LEU A 42 13.57 15.21 -7.62
CA LEU A 42 14.03 15.15 -6.23
C LEU A 42 15.31 14.31 -6.11
N THR A 43 16.25 14.79 -5.31
CA THR A 43 17.48 14.07 -4.95
C THR A 43 17.52 13.87 -3.44
N ILE A 44 17.12 12.68 -3.00
CA ILE A 44 17.21 12.30 -1.58
C ILE A 44 18.68 11.95 -1.26
N PRO A 45 19.31 12.60 -0.27
CA PRO A 45 20.64 12.23 0.20
C PRO A 45 20.72 10.77 0.65
N ASP A 46 21.84 10.10 0.40
CA ASP A 46 22.02 8.68 0.73
C ASP A 46 21.88 8.41 2.25
N ASP A 47 22.30 9.35 3.09
CA ASP A 47 22.16 9.30 4.54
C ASP A 47 20.72 9.52 5.03
N GLU A 48 19.89 10.17 4.21
CA GLU A 48 18.45 10.34 4.46
C GLU A 48 17.58 9.23 3.85
N TYR A 49 18.12 8.38 2.96
CA TYR A 49 17.32 7.40 2.23
C TYR A 49 16.56 6.44 3.16
N GLN A 50 17.23 5.92 4.19
CA GLN A 50 16.61 4.98 5.12
C GLN A 50 15.50 5.67 5.93
N LEU A 51 15.76 6.89 6.41
CA LEU A 51 14.77 7.72 7.08
C LEU A 51 13.59 8.04 6.17
N CYS A 52 13.83 8.34 4.90
CA CYS A 52 12.81 8.57 3.88
C CYS A 52 11.86 7.38 3.76
N MET A 53 12.40 6.15 3.69
CA MET A 53 11.60 4.93 3.59
C MET A 53 10.81 4.67 4.87
N GLU A 54 11.38 4.96 6.04
CA GLU A 54 10.70 4.83 7.33
C GLU A 54 9.54 5.83 7.45
N LEU A 55 9.77 7.10 7.12
CA LEU A 55 8.75 8.14 7.13
C LEU A 55 7.63 7.82 6.14
N ALA A 56 7.95 7.32 4.93
CA ALA A 56 6.98 7.00 3.90
C ALA A 56 6.18 5.71 4.16
N ARG A 57 6.64 4.85 5.08
CA ARG A 57 6.10 3.50 5.29
C ARG A 57 4.58 3.47 5.56
N PRO A 58 4.01 4.28 6.47
CA PRO A 58 2.56 4.27 6.71
C PRO A 58 1.76 4.62 5.44
N GLY A 59 2.29 5.55 4.64
CA GLY A 59 1.68 5.93 3.36
C GLY A 59 1.68 4.80 2.34
N TYR A 60 2.75 4.00 2.27
CA TYR A 60 2.79 2.81 1.42
C TYR A 60 1.84 1.71 1.88
N VAL A 61 1.68 1.51 3.19
CA VAL A 61 0.66 0.58 3.71
C VAL A 61 -0.74 1.04 3.28
N ALA A 62 -1.06 2.32 3.47
CA ALA A 62 -2.34 2.89 3.07
C ALA A 62 -2.60 2.72 1.57
N LEU A 63 -1.59 2.95 0.71
CA LEU A 63 -1.67 2.74 -0.74
C LEU A 63 -2.00 1.28 -1.08
N GLY A 64 -1.27 0.33 -0.49
CA GLY A 64 -1.46 -1.09 -0.74
C GLY A 64 -2.82 -1.60 -0.27
N LEU A 65 -3.23 -1.27 0.96
CA LEU A 65 -4.52 -1.69 1.49
C LEU A 65 -5.71 -1.05 0.76
N THR A 66 -5.57 0.21 0.33
CA THR A 66 -6.56 0.85 -0.54
C THR A 66 -6.66 0.09 -1.88
N ASN A 67 -5.53 -0.31 -2.45
CA ASN A 67 -5.51 -1.13 -3.67
C ASN A 67 -6.29 -2.44 -3.47
N ASP A 68 -6.01 -3.15 -2.39
CA ASP A 68 -6.66 -4.41 -2.05
C ASP A 68 -8.16 -4.27 -1.86
N LEU A 69 -8.59 -3.20 -1.16
CA LEU A 69 -10.00 -2.93 -0.90
C LEU A 69 -10.79 -2.77 -2.21
N TYR A 70 -10.29 -1.99 -3.16
CA TYR A 70 -10.99 -1.72 -4.42
C TYR A 70 -10.74 -2.79 -5.49
N SER A 71 -9.62 -3.51 -5.44
CA SER A 71 -9.30 -4.57 -6.41
C SER A 71 -9.86 -5.95 -6.02
N TRP A 72 -10.37 -6.11 -4.80
CA TRP A 72 -10.85 -7.38 -4.23
C TRP A 72 -11.69 -8.22 -5.21
N ASP A 73 -12.76 -7.64 -5.76
CA ASP A 73 -13.71 -8.40 -6.59
C ASP A 73 -13.07 -8.92 -7.88
N LYS A 74 -12.14 -8.13 -8.45
CA LYS A 74 -11.34 -8.55 -9.60
C LYS A 74 -10.37 -9.67 -9.23
N GLU A 75 -9.67 -9.53 -8.10
CA GLU A 75 -8.65 -10.49 -7.68
C GLU A 75 -9.24 -11.82 -7.23
N ARG A 76 -10.38 -11.78 -6.51
CA ARG A 76 -11.16 -12.96 -6.15
C ARG A 76 -11.61 -13.72 -7.40
N GLN A 77 -12.17 -13.04 -8.40
CA GLN A 77 -12.55 -13.70 -9.65
C GLN A 77 -11.36 -14.28 -10.42
N ALA A 78 -10.21 -13.61 -10.37
CA ALA A 78 -8.99 -14.13 -10.99
C ALA A 78 -8.51 -15.41 -10.29
N ALA A 79 -8.56 -15.44 -8.95
CA ALA A 79 -8.24 -16.61 -8.13
C ALA A 79 -9.21 -17.77 -8.40
N GLU A 80 -10.52 -17.50 -8.46
CA GLU A 80 -11.56 -18.48 -8.80
C GLU A 80 -11.31 -19.10 -10.19
N ARG A 81 -11.02 -18.28 -11.21
CA ARG A 81 -10.70 -18.76 -12.57
C ARG A 81 -9.42 -19.60 -12.63
N GLN A 82 -8.50 -19.37 -11.69
CA GLN A 82 -7.25 -20.12 -11.58
C GLN A 82 -7.38 -21.35 -10.67
N GLY A 83 -8.55 -21.60 -10.07
CA GLY A 83 -8.77 -22.70 -9.13
C GLY A 83 -7.97 -22.56 -7.83
N GLN A 84 -7.64 -21.32 -7.43
CA GLN A 84 -6.93 -21.05 -6.17
C GLN A 84 -7.90 -21.09 -4.99
N ASP A 85 -7.43 -21.65 -3.86
CA ASP A 85 -8.15 -21.70 -2.58
C ASP A 85 -7.86 -20.51 -1.66
N TYR A 86 -6.99 -19.60 -2.13
CA TYR A 86 -6.64 -18.35 -1.47
C TYR A 86 -6.64 -17.17 -2.44
N VAL A 87 -6.77 -15.96 -1.90
CA VAL A 87 -6.60 -14.70 -2.65
C VAL A 87 -5.51 -13.90 -1.96
N PHE A 88 -4.48 -13.49 -2.70
CA PHE A 88 -3.42 -12.64 -2.17
C PHE A 88 -3.91 -11.19 -2.06
N ASN A 89 -4.71 -10.92 -1.03
CA ASN A 89 -5.39 -9.65 -0.79
C ASN A 89 -5.76 -9.54 0.70
N ALA A 90 -5.66 -8.34 1.28
CA ALA A 90 -5.95 -8.07 2.69
C ALA A 90 -7.34 -8.54 3.12
N ILE A 91 -8.36 -8.42 2.25
CA ILE A 91 -9.74 -8.81 2.57
C ILE A 91 -9.81 -10.31 2.89
N TRP A 92 -9.16 -11.16 2.09
CA TRP A 92 -9.12 -12.61 2.34
C TRP A 92 -8.42 -12.92 3.66
N VAL A 93 -7.29 -12.26 3.94
CA VAL A 93 -6.54 -12.46 5.18
C VAL A 93 -7.39 -12.10 6.41
N ILE A 94 -8.09 -10.96 6.36
CA ILE A 94 -8.98 -10.52 7.44
C ILE A 94 -10.12 -11.52 7.66
N MET A 95 -10.75 -12.00 6.58
CA MET A 95 -11.80 -13.03 6.68
C MET A 95 -11.29 -14.30 7.37
N ARG A 96 -10.09 -14.76 7.00
CA ARG A 96 -9.49 -15.98 7.56
C ARG A 96 -9.08 -15.84 9.01
N GLU A 97 -8.44 -14.73 9.36
CA GLU A 97 -7.95 -14.51 10.72
C GLU A 97 -9.09 -14.28 11.72
N ARG A 98 -10.09 -13.47 11.32
CA ARG A 98 -11.18 -13.07 12.23
C ARG A 98 -12.42 -13.97 12.15
N GLY A 99 -12.49 -14.86 11.16
CA GLY A 99 -13.66 -15.71 10.93
C GLY A 99 -14.90 -14.92 10.50
N VAL A 100 -14.70 -13.79 9.81
CA VAL A 100 -15.76 -12.85 9.42
C VAL A 100 -16.11 -12.94 7.94
N GLY A 101 -17.28 -12.42 7.58
CA GLY A 101 -17.73 -12.32 6.19
C GLY A 101 -17.04 -11.19 5.42
N GLU A 102 -17.20 -11.19 4.09
CA GLU A 102 -16.57 -10.21 3.19
C GLU A 102 -16.92 -8.75 3.54
N VAL A 103 -18.20 -8.48 3.85
CA VAL A 103 -18.65 -7.12 4.17
C VAL A 103 -17.93 -6.56 5.40
N GLU A 104 -17.81 -7.38 6.44
CA GLU A 104 -17.12 -7.02 7.68
C GLU A 104 -15.60 -6.92 7.49
N ALA A 105 -15.02 -7.79 6.65
CA ALA A 105 -13.61 -7.70 6.29
C ALA A 105 -13.28 -6.43 5.50
N LYS A 106 -14.13 -6.03 4.55
CA LYS A 106 -14.02 -4.76 3.81
C LYS A 106 -14.15 -3.56 4.75
N ALA A 107 -15.11 -3.58 5.68
CA ALA A 107 -15.25 -2.54 6.69
C ALA A 107 -14.00 -2.44 7.58
N THR A 108 -13.50 -3.58 8.07
CA THR A 108 -12.25 -3.66 8.85
C THR A 108 -11.06 -3.09 8.08
N CYS A 109 -10.88 -3.48 6.82
CA CYS A 109 -9.78 -2.98 5.98
C CYS A 109 -9.87 -1.47 5.79
N SER A 110 -11.08 -0.94 5.58
CA SER A 110 -11.32 0.51 5.47
C SER A 110 -10.93 1.27 6.74
N GLU A 111 -11.22 0.74 7.93
CA GLU A 111 -10.78 1.32 9.19
C GLU A 111 -9.25 1.34 9.31
N ILE A 112 -8.60 0.22 9.00
CA ILE A 112 -7.12 0.12 9.02
C ILE A 112 -6.49 1.13 8.04
N VAL A 113 -7.06 1.27 6.83
CA VAL A 113 -6.61 2.30 5.86
C VAL A 113 -6.73 3.69 6.47
N ARG A 114 -7.83 4.01 7.16
CA ARG A 114 -8.02 5.32 7.79
C ARG A 114 -6.98 5.59 8.87
N GLU A 115 -6.70 4.61 9.72
CA GLU A 115 -5.67 4.71 10.77
C GLU A 115 -4.29 5.03 10.18
N TYR A 116 -3.88 4.32 9.12
CA TYR A 116 -2.61 4.60 8.45
C TYR A 116 -2.57 5.96 7.74
N ILE A 117 -3.70 6.42 7.18
CA ILE A 117 -3.79 7.76 6.59
C ILE A 117 -3.62 8.83 7.68
N GLU A 118 -4.27 8.66 8.83
CA GLU A 118 -4.15 9.59 9.95
C GLU A 118 -2.71 9.65 10.49
N GLU A 119 -2.08 8.48 10.68
CA GLU A 119 -0.66 8.38 11.04
C GLU A 119 0.24 9.09 10.03
N TYR A 120 -0.05 8.92 8.74
CA TYR A 120 0.74 9.53 7.67
C TYR A 120 0.58 11.03 7.61
N CYS A 121 -0.64 11.56 7.77
CA CYS A 121 -0.89 12.99 7.91
C CYS A 121 -0.08 13.58 9.06
N GLY A 122 -0.04 12.91 10.22
CA GLY A 122 0.80 13.33 11.35
C GLY A 122 2.31 13.31 11.03
N THR A 123 2.76 12.43 10.15
CA THR A 123 4.16 12.39 9.68
C THR A 123 4.47 13.53 8.73
N VAL A 124 3.57 13.87 7.81
CA VAL A 124 3.70 15.04 6.92
C VAL A 124 3.79 16.32 7.76
N GLU A 125 2.90 16.52 8.74
CA GLU A 125 2.92 17.72 9.58
C GLU A 125 4.21 17.87 10.40
N ARG A 126 4.74 16.77 10.96
CA ARG A 126 6.00 16.79 11.72
C ARG A 126 7.21 17.10 10.83
N THR A 127 7.23 16.63 9.60
CA THR A 127 8.38 16.76 8.69
C THR A 127 8.37 18.08 7.91
N LYS A 128 7.18 18.66 7.65
CA LYS A 128 6.97 19.83 6.77
C LYS A 128 7.95 21.00 6.99
N ASN A 129 8.22 21.34 8.25
CA ASN A 129 9.08 22.47 8.62
C ASN A 129 10.34 22.05 9.39
N ASP A 130 10.66 20.76 9.43
CA ASP A 130 11.84 20.28 10.14
C ASP A 130 13.13 20.74 9.42
N PRO A 131 13.97 21.59 10.04
CA PRO A 131 15.21 22.04 9.43
C PRO A 131 16.29 20.96 9.38
N ALA A 132 16.14 19.86 10.11
CA ALA A 132 17.06 18.72 10.08
C ALA A 132 16.90 17.86 8.82
N LEU A 133 15.80 18.02 8.07
CA LEU A 133 15.50 17.27 6.85
C LEU A 133 15.80 18.09 5.61
N SER A 134 16.32 17.44 4.57
CA SER A 134 16.48 18.05 3.26
C SER A 134 15.14 18.54 2.72
N LYS A 135 15.20 19.54 1.83
CA LYS A 135 13.99 20.06 1.15
C LYS A 135 13.33 18.97 0.32
N ASP A 136 14.14 18.15 -0.33
CA ASP A 136 13.66 17.10 -1.25
C ASP A 136 13.01 15.95 -0.48
N LEU A 137 13.52 15.59 0.70
CA LEU A 137 12.86 14.62 1.59
C LEU A 137 11.48 15.11 2.04
N ARG A 138 11.38 16.38 2.47
CA ARG A 138 10.09 16.95 2.87
C ARG A 138 9.09 16.98 1.72
N ALA A 139 9.55 17.37 0.53
CA ALA A 139 8.74 17.34 -0.69
C ALA A 139 8.31 15.91 -1.06
N TYR A 140 9.19 14.92 -0.87
CA TYR A 140 8.89 13.52 -1.13
C TYR A 140 7.78 12.97 -0.21
N VAL A 141 7.87 13.27 1.10
CA VAL A 141 6.84 12.87 2.08
C VAL A 141 5.48 13.48 1.73
N GLU A 142 5.45 14.75 1.31
CA GLU A 142 4.23 15.38 0.82
C GLU A 142 3.72 14.76 -0.49
N ALA A 143 4.62 14.38 -1.41
CA ALA A 143 4.26 13.73 -2.67
C ALA A 143 3.60 12.35 -2.46
N VAL A 144 4.04 11.59 -1.45
CA VAL A 144 3.39 10.31 -1.08
C VAL A 144 1.99 10.57 -0.52
N LEU A 145 1.75 11.66 0.21
CA LEU A 145 0.39 12.02 0.66
C LEU A 145 -0.54 12.24 -0.55
N PHE A 146 -0.08 12.98 -1.55
CA PHE A 146 -0.84 13.15 -2.80
C PHE A 146 -1.03 11.83 -3.56
N SER A 147 -0.05 10.93 -3.48
CA SER A 147 -0.18 9.58 -4.05
C SER A 147 -1.32 8.80 -3.41
N ILE A 148 -1.47 8.87 -2.08
CA ILE A 148 -2.58 8.24 -1.35
C ILE A 148 -3.92 8.79 -1.84
N VAL A 149 -4.07 10.11 -1.88
CA VAL A 149 -5.31 10.78 -2.33
C VAL A 149 -5.62 10.42 -3.78
N GLY A 150 -4.62 10.49 -4.66
CA GLY A 150 -4.75 10.14 -6.07
C GLY A 150 -5.14 8.68 -6.27
N ASN A 151 -4.49 7.75 -5.55
CA ASN A 151 -4.81 6.33 -5.59
C ASN A 151 -6.24 6.06 -5.12
N LEU A 152 -6.70 6.71 -4.05
CA LEU A 152 -8.06 6.54 -3.55
C LEU A 152 -9.09 6.99 -4.59
N VAL A 153 -8.98 8.21 -5.09
CA VAL A 153 -9.92 8.75 -6.08
C VAL A 153 -9.90 7.92 -7.35
N TRP A 154 -8.70 7.58 -7.87
CA TRP A 154 -8.58 6.74 -9.05
C TRP A 154 -9.20 5.35 -8.82
N SER A 155 -8.98 4.72 -7.66
CA SER A 155 -9.50 3.39 -7.36
C SER A 155 -11.04 3.34 -7.30
N ILE A 156 -11.68 4.41 -6.85
CA ILE A 156 -13.15 4.51 -6.85
C ILE A 156 -13.72 4.49 -8.28
N TYR A 157 -13.04 5.16 -9.22
CA TYR A 157 -13.62 5.42 -10.54
C TYR A 157 -13.02 4.58 -11.67
N CYS A 158 -11.84 3.97 -11.50
CA CYS A 158 -11.11 3.40 -12.63
C CYS A 158 -11.84 2.19 -13.24
N PRO A 159 -11.86 2.06 -14.57
CA PRO A 159 -12.42 0.89 -15.24
C PRO A 159 -11.74 -0.43 -14.84
N ARG A 160 -10.47 -0.35 -14.39
CA ARG A 160 -9.67 -1.52 -14.02
C ARG A 160 -10.32 -2.36 -12.92
N TYR A 161 -11.04 -1.75 -11.98
CA TYR A 161 -11.67 -2.44 -10.84
C TYR A 161 -13.15 -2.73 -11.04
N ARG A 162 -13.75 -2.22 -12.12
CA ARG A 162 -15.14 -2.51 -12.45
C ARG A 162 -15.21 -3.86 -13.14
N VAL A 163 -15.81 -4.83 -12.47
CA VAL A 163 -16.05 -6.14 -13.08
C VAL A 163 -17.40 -6.11 -13.79
N GLY A 164 -17.41 -6.39 -15.10
CA GLY A 164 -18.66 -6.60 -15.85
C GLY A 164 -19.25 -5.36 -16.53
N ILE A 165 -18.44 -4.34 -16.84
CA ILE A 165 -18.79 -3.30 -17.84
C ILE A 165 -17.98 -3.58 -19.11
#